data_AF-D5BJK4-F1
#
_entry.id   AF-D5BJK4-F1
#
_cell.length_a   1.000
_cell.length_b   1.000
_cell.length_c   1.000
_cell.angle_alpha   90.00
_cell.angle_beta   90.00
_cell.angle_gamma   90.00
#
_symmetry.space_group_name_H-M   'P 1'
#
loop_
_entity.id
_entity.type
_entity.pdbx_description
1 polymer ?
#
loop_
_entity_poly.entity_id
_entity_poly.type
_entity_poly.pdbx_seq_one_letter_code
_entity_poly.pdbx_strand_id
1 'polypeptide(L)'
;MKHILLIIYFVIPALTFGQNKSEPAWYQMDRDGEYLEVASYLLYQVQSDSTRNKHLDYLHIARSYGYLNDYEKAIFYLNRSMDGLSEKDDELFWWYYKGTLAFFERDKASLKEYLEKLEANYTPYYENNFRTLKSLYENFEKGYREASSWKG
;
A
#
# COMPACT_ATOMS: atom_id res chain seq x y z
N MET A 1 -50.85 0.38 -52.39
CA MET A 1 -49.79 1.09 -51.62
C MET A 1 -48.91 0.03 -50.98
N LYS A 2 -47.63 -0.06 -51.35
CA LYS A 2 -46.66 -1.02 -50.79
C LYS A 2 -45.99 -0.38 -49.58
N HIS A 3 -46.08 -1.02 -48.41
CA HIS A 3 -45.30 -0.64 -47.24
C HIS A 3 -43.93 -1.32 -47.31
N ILE A 4 -42.86 -0.53 -47.35
CA ILE A 4 -41.48 -1.00 -47.25
C ILE A 4 -41.10 -0.93 -45.77
N LEU A 5 -40.90 -2.08 -45.13
CA LEU A 5 -40.23 -2.15 -43.82
C LEU A 5 -38.72 -2.07 -44.06
N LEU A 6 -38.08 -1.00 -43.59
CA LEU A 6 -36.62 -0.91 -43.49
C LEU A 6 -36.21 -1.45 -42.12
N ILE A 7 -35.63 -2.65 -42.07
CA ILE A 7 -35.00 -3.19 -40.87
C ILE A 7 -33.53 -2.76 -40.89
N ILE A 8 -33.19 -1.81 -40.02
CA ILE A 8 -31.80 -1.36 -39.83
C ILE A 8 -31.14 -2.34 -38.86
N TYR A 9 -30.26 -3.20 -39.37
CA TYR A 9 -29.38 -4.01 -38.53
C TYR A 9 -28.28 -3.11 -37.95
N PHE A 10 -28.41 -2.74 -36.68
CA PHE A 10 -27.28 -2.22 -35.91
C PHE A 10 -26.34 -3.38 -35.60
N VAL A 11 -25.25 -3.47 -36.37
CA VAL A 11 -24.09 -4.27 -35.97
C VAL A 11 -23.43 -3.51 -34.84
N ILE A 12 -23.65 -3.94 -33.59
CA ILE A 12 -22.87 -3.46 -32.45
C ILE A 12 -21.49 -4.12 -32.57
N PRO A 13 -20.40 -3.38 -32.85
CA PRO A 13 -19.09 -3.96 -32.69
C PRO A 13 -18.93 -4.26 -31.19
N ALA A 14 -18.74 -5.53 -30.87
CA ALA A 14 -18.35 -5.94 -29.53
C ALA A 14 -17.04 -5.22 -29.21
N LEU A 15 -17.14 -4.12 -28.45
CA LEU A 15 -16.00 -3.47 -27.84
C LEU A 15 -15.39 -4.50 -26.89
N THR A 16 -14.32 -5.14 -27.35
CA THR A 16 -13.41 -5.86 -26.47
C THR A 16 -12.76 -4.81 -25.57
N PHE A 17 -13.37 -4.58 -24.40
CA PHE A 17 -12.75 -3.83 -23.31
C PHE A 17 -11.59 -4.67 -22.76
N GLY A 18 -10.45 -4.63 -23.46
CA GLY A 18 -9.18 -4.89 -22.82
C GLY A 18 -8.95 -3.76 -21.83
N GLN A 19 -9.26 -3.99 -20.55
CA GLN A 19 -8.90 -3.07 -19.48
C GLN A 19 -7.37 -3.04 -19.37
N ASN A 20 -6.73 -2.09 -20.06
CA ASN A 20 -5.47 -1.57 -19.56
C ASN A 20 -5.77 -1.01 -18.16
N LYS A 21 -5.27 -1.67 -17.11
CA LYS A 21 -5.37 -1.13 -15.75
C LYS A 21 -4.58 0.18 -15.72
N SER A 22 -5.28 1.29 -15.87
CA SER A 22 -4.73 2.61 -15.57
C SER A 22 -4.20 2.60 -14.14
N GLU A 23 -3.07 3.27 -13.89
CA GLU A 23 -2.55 3.45 -12.53
C GLU A 23 -3.66 4.05 -11.63
N PRO A 24 -3.73 3.64 -10.34
CA PRO A 24 -4.67 4.23 -9.40
C PRO A 24 -4.46 5.75 -9.31
N ALA A 25 -5.55 6.52 -9.23
CA ALA A 25 -5.51 7.99 -9.23
C ALA A 25 -4.57 8.59 -8.14
N TRP A 26 -4.47 7.93 -6.99
CA TRP A 26 -3.64 8.39 -5.87
C TRP A 26 -2.12 8.23 -6.12
N TYR A 27 -1.68 7.46 -7.12
CA TYR A 27 -0.25 7.29 -7.41
C TYR A 27 0.43 8.61 -7.77
N GLN A 28 -0.27 9.49 -8.52
CA GLN A 28 0.26 10.80 -8.86
C GLN A 28 0.39 11.68 -7.61
N MET A 29 -0.63 11.69 -6.74
CA MET A 29 -0.61 12.39 -5.46
C MET A 29 0.57 11.93 -4.57
N ASP A 30 0.84 10.62 -4.48
CA ASP A 30 2.00 10.07 -3.72
C ASP A 30 3.34 10.57 -4.27
N ARG A 31 3.47 10.62 -5.61
CA ARG A 31 4.68 11.15 -6.28
C ARG A 31 4.87 12.65 -6.05
N ASP A 32 3.77 13.40 -6.04
CA ASP A 32 3.77 14.85 -5.82
C ASP A 32 3.94 15.22 -4.33
N GLY A 33 3.91 14.23 -3.43
CA GLY A 33 4.08 14.42 -1.99
C GLY A 33 2.80 14.82 -1.25
N GLU A 34 1.64 14.68 -1.89
CA GLU A 34 0.31 15.00 -1.39
C GLU A 34 -0.22 13.86 -0.48
N TYR A 35 0.52 13.54 0.59
CA TYR A 35 0.26 12.35 1.40
C TYR A 35 -1.06 12.42 2.18
N LEU A 36 -1.51 13.61 2.56
CA LEU A 36 -2.80 13.76 3.25
C LEU A 36 -3.95 13.49 2.28
N GLU A 37 -3.81 13.93 1.03
CA GLU A 37 -4.75 13.71 -0.05
C GLU A 37 -4.83 12.23 -0.42
N VAL A 38 -3.68 11.54 -0.50
CA VAL A 38 -3.61 10.07 -0.67
C VAL A 38 -4.38 9.36 0.43
N ALA A 39 -4.08 9.67 1.70
CA ALA A 39 -4.74 9.04 2.84
C ALA A 39 -6.25 9.29 2.81
N SER A 40 -6.67 10.52 2.54
CA SER A 40 -8.08 10.93 2.48
C SER A 40 -8.83 10.22 1.35
N TYR A 41 -8.22 10.15 0.16
CA TYR A 41 -8.79 9.46 -1.00
C TYR A 41 -8.98 7.97 -0.72
N LEU A 42 -7.95 7.30 -0.20
CA LEU A 42 -8.00 5.87 0.12
C LEU A 42 -9.01 5.57 1.22
N LEU A 43 -9.11 6.42 2.25
CA LEU A 43 -10.13 6.27 3.30
C LEU A 43 -11.55 6.35 2.75
N TYR A 44 -11.81 7.31 1.86
CA TYR A 44 -13.09 7.40 1.16
C TYR A 44 -13.39 6.12 0.38
N GLN A 45 -12.41 5.63 -0.39
CA GLN A 45 -12.56 4.41 -1.19
C GLN A 45 -12.89 3.17 -0.33
N VAL A 46 -12.17 2.97 0.78
CA VAL A 46 -12.39 1.84 1.70
C VAL A 46 -13.78 1.90 2.35
N GLN A 47 -14.33 3.09 2.56
CA GLN A 47 -15.68 3.29 3.10
C GLN A 47 -16.77 3.11 2.03
N SER A 48 -16.50 3.53 0.79
CA SER A 48 -17.49 3.53 -0.28
C SER A 48 -17.62 2.20 -1.02
N ASP A 49 -16.62 1.33 -0.96
CA ASP A 49 -16.59 0.08 -1.72
C ASP A 49 -16.14 -1.10 -0.85
N SER A 50 -17.09 -2.00 -0.57
CA SER A 50 -16.87 -3.18 0.27
C SER A 50 -16.05 -4.29 -0.40
N THR A 51 -15.85 -4.22 -1.72
CA THR A 51 -15.16 -5.26 -2.51
C THR A 51 -13.66 -5.05 -2.61
N ARG A 52 -13.15 -3.93 -2.08
CA ARG A 52 -11.74 -3.56 -2.15
C ARG A 52 -10.83 -4.47 -1.32
N ASN A 53 -9.57 -4.54 -1.74
CA ASN A 53 -8.50 -5.11 -0.94
C ASN A 53 -8.11 -4.13 0.19
N LYS A 54 -8.85 -4.20 1.30
CA LYS A 54 -8.68 -3.31 2.46
C LYS A 54 -7.29 -3.40 3.09
N HIS A 55 -6.65 -4.57 3.05
CA HIS A 55 -5.27 -4.75 3.53
C HIS A 55 -4.32 -3.77 2.83
N LEU A 56 -4.29 -3.79 1.50
CA LEU A 56 -3.39 -2.92 0.73
C LEU A 56 -3.74 -1.44 0.87
N ASP A 57 -5.03 -1.10 0.86
CA ASP A 57 -5.45 0.30 1.02
C ASP A 57 -5.03 0.85 2.39
N TYR A 58 -5.26 0.11 3.48
CA TYR A 58 -4.83 0.54 4.82
C TYR A 58 -3.31 0.59 4.97
N LEU A 59 -2.56 -0.29 4.31
CA LEU A 59 -1.09 -0.23 4.28
C LEU A 59 -0.60 1.07 3.63
N HIS A 60 -1.21 1.48 2.52
CA HIS A 60 -0.89 2.75 1.85
C HIS A 60 -1.32 3.98 2.66
N ILE A 61 -2.46 3.92 3.34
CA ILE A 61 -2.90 4.96 4.28
C ILE A 61 -1.88 5.11 5.42
N ALA A 62 -1.46 4.00 6.04
CA ALA A 62 -0.46 4.00 7.11
C ALA A 62 0.88 4.61 6.65
N ARG A 63 1.36 4.22 5.47
CA ARG A 63 2.59 4.79 4.86
C ARG A 63 2.46 6.30 4.67
N SER A 64 1.30 6.78 4.20
CA SER A 64 1.05 8.20 3.97
C SER A 64 1.10 9.01 5.27
N TYR A 65 0.46 8.52 6.34
CA TYR A 65 0.59 9.13 7.67
C TYR A 65 2.02 9.03 8.22
N GLY A 66 2.72 7.92 7.97
CA GLY A 66 4.15 7.80 8.24
C GLY A 66 4.95 8.93 7.59
N TYR A 67 4.71 9.22 6.30
CA TYR A 67 5.38 10.31 5.59
C TYR A 67 5.10 11.71 6.14
N LEU A 68 3.95 11.88 6.79
CA LEU A 68 3.59 13.09 7.54
C LEU A 68 4.15 13.10 8.98
N ASN A 69 4.85 12.05 9.40
CA ASN A 69 5.29 11.77 10.78
C ASN A 69 4.14 11.72 11.81
N ASP A 70 2.91 11.46 11.36
CA ASP A 70 1.75 11.22 12.22
C ASP A 70 1.72 9.74 12.62
N TYR A 71 2.60 9.36 13.55
CA TYR A 71 2.78 7.96 13.92
C TYR A 71 1.60 7.36 14.66
N GLU A 72 0.81 8.16 15.37
CA GLU A 72 -0.44 7.68 15.99
C GLU A 72 -1.40 7.14 14.92
N LYS A 73 -1.65 7.92 13.86
CA LYS A 73 -2.48 7.45 12.75
C LYS A 73 -1.78 6.36 11.93
N ALA A 74 -0.47 6.45 11.71
CA ALA A 74 0.27 5.43 10.98
C ALA A 74 0.15 4.06 11.67
N ILE A 75 0.34 3.98 12.99
CA ILE A 75 0.17 2.77 13.80
C ILE A 75 -1.27 2.25 13.69
N PHE A 76 -2.26 3.13 13.88
CA PHE A 76 -3.66 2.74 13.82
C PHE A 76 -4.03 2.09 12.49
N TYR A 77 -3.65 2.71 11.36
CA TYR A 77 -3.97 2.17 10.04
C TYR A 77 -3.09 0.98 9.66
N LEU A 78 -1.84 0.93 10.13
CA LEU A 78 -0.98 -0.22 9.91
C LEU A 78 -1.58 -1.46 10.58
N ASN A 79 -2.06 -1.33 11.82
CA ASN A 79 -2.75 -2.42 12.51
C ASN A 79 -4.03 -2.85 11.77
N ARG A 80 -4.85 -1.89 11.30
CA ARG A 80 -6.03 -2.20 10.48
C ARG A 80 -5.72 -2.92 9.18
N SER A 81 -4.54 -2.68 8.60
CA SER A 81 -4.13 -3.43 7.40
C SER A 81 -4.04 -4.92 7.66
N MET A 82 -3.81 -5.34 8.91
CA MET A 82 -3.64 -6.73 9.29
C MET A 82 -4.95 -7.42 9.75
N ASP A 83 -6.08 -6.72 9.76
CA ASP A 83 -7.35 -7.25 10.22
C ASP A 83 -7.77 -8.50 9.43
N GLY A 84 -7.91 -9.62 10.13
CA GLY A 84 -8.32 -10.91 9.52
C GLY A 84 -7.20 -11.66 8.81
N LEU A 85 -5.96 -11.17 8.85
CA LEU A 85 -4.78 -11.88 8.32
C LEU A 85 -4.07 -12.68 9.42
N SER A 86 -3.31 -13.69 9.01
CA SER A 86 -2.53 -14.56 9.90
C SER A 86 -1.06 -14.56 9.50
N GLU A 87 -0.18 -14.50 10.49
CA GLU A 87 1.28 -14.61 10.31
C GLU A 87 1.68 -15.89 9.56
N LYS A 88 0.90 -16.97 9.71
CA LYS A 88 1.19 -18.25 9.04
C LYS A 88 0.99 -18.21 7.52
N ASP A 89 0.23 -17.23 7.03
CA ASP A 89 -0.07 -17.11 5.60
C ASP A 89 1.08 -16.41 4.86
N ASP A 90 1.79 -15.51 5.55
CA ASP A 90 2.93 -14.77 5.03
C ASP A 90 3.82 -14.23 6.18
N GLU A 91 4.71 -15.09 6.68
CA GLU A 91 5.56 -14.80 7.83
C GLU A 91 6.57 -13.67 7.55
N LEU A 92 7.14 -13.63 6.34
CA LEU A 92 8.15 -12.63 5.97
C LEU A 92 7.51 -11.24 5.85
N PHE A 93 6.30 -11.15 5.29
CA PHE A 93 5.53 -9.91 5.34
C PHE A 93 5.18 -9.53 6.78
N TRP A 94 4.84 -10.49 7.63
CA TRP A 94 4.53 -10.23 9.03
C TRP A 94 5.72 -9.60 9.77
N TRP A 95 6.95 -10.08 9.54
CA TRP A 95 8.15 -9.46 10.10
C TRP A 95 8.38 -8.06 9.53
N TYR A 96 8.15 -7.83 8.23
CA TYR A 96 8.18 -6.48 7.67
C TYR A 96 7.18 -5.53 8.35
N TYR A 97 5.94 -5.99 8.53
CA TYR A 97 4.89 -5.26 9.25
C TYR A 97 5.36 -4.91 10.66
N LYS A 98 5.85 -5.90 11.42
CA LYS A 98 6.31 -5.70 12.80
C LYS A 98 7.52 -4.77 12.90
N GLY A 99 8.48 -4.86 11.98
CA GLY A 99 9.60 -3.92 11.90
C GLY A 99 9.15 -2.49 11.60
N THR A 100 8.20 -2.32 10.67
CA THR A 100 7.63 -1.01 10.33
C THR A 100 6.86 -0.43 11.52
N LEU A 101 6.09 -1.25 12.23
CA LEU A 101 5.38 -0.86 13.45
C LEU A 101 6.37 -0.40 14.53
N ALA A 102 7.44 -1.17 14.77
CA ALA A 102 8.47 -0.82 15.74
C ALA A 102 9.15 0.52 15.42
N PHE A 103 9.35 0.85 14.14
CA PHE A 103 9.83 2.18 13.75
C PHE A 103 8.85 3.29 14.17
N PHE A 104 7.55 3.14 13.92
CA PHE A 104 6.54 4.13 14.31
C PHE A 104 6.41 4.25 15.83
N GLU A 105 6.53 3.14 16.56
CA GLU A 105 6.53 3.10 18.03
C GLU A 105 7.83 3.62 18.66
N ARG A 106 8.83 3.95 17.83
CA ARG A 106 10.17 4.36 18.26
C ARG A 106 10.89 3.28 19.09
N ASP A 107 10.64 2.01 18.78
CA ASP A 107 11.36 0.86 19.34
C ASP A 107 12.46 0.37 18.38
N LYS A 108 13.68 0.86 18.59
CA LYS A 108 14.84 0.47 17.79
C LYS A 108 15.24 -0.99 18.01
N ALA A 109 14.99 -1.55 19.19
CA ALA A 109 15.38 -2.91 19.53
C ALA A 109 14.51 -3.92 18.77
N SER A 110 13.19 -3.73 18.79
CA SER A 110 12.27 -4.55 17.99
C SER A 110 12.45 -4.34 16.49
N LEU A 111 12.70 -3.11 16.02
CA LEU A 111 13.04 -2.88 14.61
C LEU A 111 14.26 -3.71 14.18
N LYS A 112 15.30 -3.74 15.01
CA LYS A 112 16.50 -4.55 14.77
C LYS A 112 16.17 -6.05 14.72
N GLU A 113 15.39 -6.55 15.68
CA GLU A 113 14.99 -7.96 15.72
C GLU A 113 14.31 -8.40 14.42
N TYR A 114 13.33 -7.62 13.95
CA TYR A 114 12.59 -7.98 12.72
C TYR A 114 13.42 -7.78 11.45
N LEU A 115 14.33 -6.81 11.43
CA LEU A 115 15.32 -6.69 10.36
C LEU A 115 16.21 -7.94 10.28
N GLU A 116 16.76 -8.40 11.40
CA GLU A 116 17.63 -9.59 11.45
C GLU A 116 16.88 -10.86 11.05
N LYS A 117 15.60 -11.01 11.46
CA LYS A 117 14.74 -12.12 11.02
C LYS A 117 14.54 -12.12 9.50
N LEU A 118 14.25 -10.96 8.92
CA LEU A 118 14.01 -10.82 7.48
C LEU A 118 15.31 -11.00 6.67
N GLU A 119 16.45 -10.56 7.20
CA GLU A 119 17.77 -10.78 6.59
C GLU A 119 18.16 -12.27 6.57
N ALA A 120 17.98 -12.97 7.70
CA ALA A 120 18.31 -14.39 7.82
C ALA A 120 17.48 -15.28 6.88
N ASN A 121 16.29 -14.82 6.47
CA ASN A 121 15.36 -15.54 5.59
C ASN A 121 15.13 -14.79 4.27
N TYR A 122 16.15 -14.05 3.82
CA TYR A 122 16.06 -13.20 2.65
C TYR A 122 15.54 -13.96 1.41
N THR A 123 14.60 -13.33 0.69
CA THR A 123 14.21 -13.76 -0.65
C THR A 123 14.12 -12.56 -1.59
N PRO A 124 14.37 -12.74 -2.91
CA PRO A 124 14.22 -11.65 -3.89
C PRO A 124 12.83 -11.02 -3.90
N TYR A 125 11.79 -11.76 -3.51
CA TYR A 125 10.41 -11.25 -3.45
C TYR A 125 10.24 -10.18 -2.35
N TYR A 126 10.92 -10.30 -1.21
CA TYR A 126 10.88 -9.34 -0.10
C TYR A 126 12.05 -8.35 -0.08
N GLU A 127 12.84 -8.24 -1.15
CA GLU A 127 14.00 -7.35 -1.23
C GLU A 127 13.64 -5.89 -0.88
N ASN A 128 12.52 -5.38 -1.41
CA ASN A 128 12.07 -4.02 -1.11
C ASN A 128 11.74 -3.85 0.38
N ASN A 129 11.14 -4.85 1.01
CA ASN A 129 10.75 -4.84 2.41
C ASN A 129 12.00 -4.86 3.31
N PHE A 130 12.97 -5.72 2.99
CA PHE A 130 14.25 -5.79 3.67
C PHE A 130 15.01 -4.46 3.58
N ARG A 131 15.17 -3.92 2.38
CA ARG A 131 15.85 -2.62 2.17
C ARG A 131 15.16 -1.48 2.91
N THR A 132 13.83 -1.52 2.99
CA THR A 132 13.07 -0.54 3.76
C THR A 132 13.40 -0.65 5.25
N LEU A 133 13.29 -1.83 5.87
CA LEU A 133 13.63 -1.99 7.30
C LEU A 133 15.09 -1.62 7.59
N LYS A 134 16.01 -2.00 6.70
CA LYS A 134 17.42 -1.65 6.83
C LYS A 134 17.61 -0.14 6.84
N SER A 135 17.02 0.55 5.87
CA SER A 135 17.08 2.01 5.77
C SER A 135 16.48 2.68 7.01
N LEU A 136 15.32 2.19 7.49
CA LEU A 136 14.67 2.69 8.70
C LEU A 136 15.56 2.53 9.94
N TYR A 137 16.27 1.41 10.07
CA TYR A 137 17.16 1.15 11.19
C TYR A 137 18.42 2.05 11.15
N GLU A 138 19.04 2.18 9.98
CA GLU A 138 20.22 3.02 9.76
C GLU A 138 19.90 4.52 9.94
N ASN A 139 18.68 4.92 9.60
CA ASN A 139 18.20 6.30 9.66
C ASN A 139 17.17 6.52 10.78
N PHE A 140 17.26 5.75 11.86
CA PHE A 140 16.22 5.67 12.89
C PHE A 140 15.80 7.03 13.48
N GLU A 141 16.73 7.97 13.62
CA GLU A 141 16.45 9.29 14.20
C GLU A 141 15.68 10.24 13.27
N LYS A 142 15.51 9.88 11.99
CA LYS A 142 14.82 10.70 10.99
C LYS A 142 13.33 10.39 10.95
N GLY A 143 12.57 11.30 10.35
CA GLY A 143 11.17 11.06 10.00
C GLY A 143 11.03 9.95 8.96
N TYR A 144 9.91 9.22 8.96
CA TYR A 144 9.73 8.00 8.15
C TYR A 144 10.01 8.19 6.65
N ARG A 145 9.62 9.34 6.07
CA ARG A 145 9.86 9.64 4.65
C ARG A 145 11.35 9.64 4.33
N GLU A 146 12.14 10.34 5.12
CA GLU A 146 13.57 10.41 4.93
C GLU A 146 14.24 9.08 5.30
N ALA A 147 13.80 8.45 6.40
CA ALA A 147 14.35 7.20 6.88
C ALA A 147 14.11 6.01 5.94
N SER A 148 13.02 6.01 5.18
CA SER A 148 12.68 4.95 4.21
C SER A 148 13.23 5.20 2.80
N SER A 149 13.93 6.32 2.57
CA SER A 149 14.40 6.73 1.25
C SER A 149 15.71 6.04 0.85
N TRP A 150 15.64 4.78 0.46
CA TRP A 150 16.81 3.99 -0.02
C TRP A 150 16.88 3.86 -1.54
N LYS A 151 15.81 4.25 -2.25
CA LYS A 151 15.81 4.41 -3.71
C LYS A 151 16.24 5.84 -3.98
N GLY A 152 17.53 6.02 -4.27
CA GLY A 152 18.10 7.34 -4.60
C GLY A 152 17.47 7.99 -5.82
#